data_AF-A0A1G1V3L1-F1
#
_entry.id   AF-A0A1G1V3L1-F1
#
_cell.length_a   1.000
_cell.length_b   1.000
_cell.length_c   1.000
_cell.angle_alpha   90.00
_cell.angle_beta   90.00
_cell.angle_gamma   90.00
#
_symmetry.space_group_name_H-M   'P 1'
#
loop_
_entity.id
_entity.type
_entity.pdbx_description
1 polymer ?
#
loop_
_entity_poly.entity_id
_entity_poly.type
_entity_poly.pdbx_seq_one_letter_code
_entity_poly.pdbx_strand_id
1 'polypeptide(L)'
;MTSIPGNDDNSAGSVVIDSDTIIGLIHNDDALHERCTKILKFLKVNNSDIFAPYAIILEAATTLAKDKMVKRPDLAAKLLKIYKNLGSPLEGKNEQTLTGDIYNPKTSKKNSPFDFYVLACARANNIKTVFSFDSFYKKNGLILAEALL
;
A
#
# COMPACT_ATOMS: atom_id res chain seq x y z
N MET A 1 -37.78 -21.80 -12.98
CA MET A 1 -37.32 -20.39 -12.98
C MET A 1 -36.04 -20.33 -12.19
N THR A 2 -34.91 -20.32 -12.89
CA THR A 2 -33.56 -20.28 -12.33
C THR A 2 -33.17 -18.83 -12.07
N SER A 3 -33.05 -18.46 -10.80
CA SER A 3 -32.46 -17.19 -10.40
C SER A 3 -30.95 -17.26 -10.67
N ILE A 4 -30.47 -16.42 -11.59
CA ILE A 4 -29.06 -16.19 -11.83
C ILE A 4 -28.52 -15.45 -10.59
N PRO A 5 -27.43 -15.91 -9.93
CA PRO A 5 -26.84 -15.15 -8.84
C PRO A 5 -26.34 -13.82 -9.39
N GLY A 6 -26.82 -12.76 -8.75
CA GLY A 6 -26.47 -11.39 -9.05
C GLY A 6 -24.97 -11.17 -9.01
N ASN A 7 -24.56 -10.39 -9.99
CA ASN A 7 -23.27 -9.76 -10.17
C ASN A 7 -23.06 -8.72 -9.04
N ASP A 8 -22.69 -9.17 -7.84
CA ASP A 8 -22.42 -8.33 -6.67
C ASP A 8 -20.90 -8.29 -6.39
N ASP A 9 -20.13 -7.59 -7.23
CA ASP A 9 -18.76 -7.18 -6.89
C ASP A 9 -18.35 -5.90 -7.65
N ASN A 10 -19.31 -5.00 -7.90
CA ASN A 10 -19.04 -3.69 -8.50
C ASN A 10 -19.04 -2.56 -7.47
N SER A 11 -18.65 -2.85 -6.22
CA SER A 11 -18.22 -1.81 -5.29
C SER A 11 -16.75 -1.52 -5.57
N ALA A 12 -16.41 -0.24 -5.71
CA ALA A 12 -15.03 0.21 -5.71
C ALA A 12 -14.31 -0.36 -4.48
N GLY A 13 -13.42 -1.32 -4.70
CA GLY A 13 -12.66 -1.93 -3.62
C GLY A 13 -11.64 -0.94 -3.06
N SER A 14 -11.50 -0.88 -1.74
CA SER A 14 -10.39 -0.18 -1.11
C SER A 14 -9.08 -0.97 -1.28
N VAL A 15 -7.97 -0.25 -1.38
CA VAL A 15 -6.62 -0.81 -1.57
C VAL A 15 -5.68 -0.14 -0.58
N VAL A 16 -4.96 -0.91 0.24
CA VAL A 16 -3.88 -0.35 1.06
C VAL A 16 -2.60 -0.28 0.24
N ILE A 17 -1.82 0.78 0.39
CA ILE A 17 -0.58 0.98 -0.37
C ILE A 17 0.67 0.74 0.50
N ASP A 18 1.71 0.19 -0.11
CA ASP A 18 3.02 -0.07 0.50
C ASP A 18 4.08 0.94 0.01
N SER A 19 5.20 1.05 0.73
CA SER A 19 6.20 2.11 0.52
C SER A 19 6.92 2.01 -0.83
N ASP A 20 7.17 0.80 -1.33
CA ASP A 20 7.80 0.55 -2.65
C ASP A 20 7.00 1.19 -3.79
N THR A 21 5.68 1.10 -3.75
CA THR A 21 4.81 1.68 -4.77
C THR A 21 4.74 3.19 -4.68
N ILE A 22 4.76 3.78 -3.48
CA ILE A 22 4.80 5.23 -3.29
C ILE A 22 6.09 5.79 -3.90
N ILE A 23 7.22 5.12 -3.66
CA ILE A 23 8.51 5.47 -4.25
C ILE A 23 8.42 5.41 -5.77
N GLY A 24 7.95 4.28 -6.33
CA GLY A 24 7.76 4.12 -7.77
C GLY A 24 6.84 5.18 -8.39
N LEU A 25 5.79 5.62 -7.68
CA LEU A 25 4.88 6.65 -8.20
C LEU A 25 5.48 8.06 -8.21
N ILE A 26 6.32 8.41 -7.22
CA ILE A 26 6.87 9.76 -7.10
C ILE A 26 8.24 9.93 -7.78
N HIS A 27 8.98 8.84 -7.97
CA HIS A 27 10.31 8.81 -8.57
C HIS A 27 10.23 8.27 -10.01
N ASN A 28 10.24 9.18 -10.99
CA ASN A 28 10.06 8.80 -12.40
C ASN A 28 11.14 7.86 -12.95
N ASP A 29 12.35 7.90 -12.39
CA ASP A 29 13.48 7.07 -12.80
C ASP A 29 13.53 5.73 -12.03
N ASP A 30 12.56 5.47 -11.16
CA ASP A 30 12.44 4.20 -10.45
C ASP A 30 12.05 3.07 -11.42
N ALA A 31 12.67 1.90 -11.27
CA ALA A 31 12.40 0.75 -12.11
C ALA A 31 10.92 0.27 -12.06
N LEU A 32 10.19 0.63 -10.99
CA LEU A 32 8.78 0.31 -10.83
C LEU A 32 7.85 1.42 -11.36
N HIS A 33 8.36 2.58 -11.81
CA HIS A 33 7.54 3.75 -12.12
C HIS A 33 6.43 3.48 -13.13
N GLU A 34 6.76 2.86 -14.27
CA GLU A 34 5.78 2.55 -15.31
C GLU A 34 4.72 1.56 -14.80
N ARG A 35 5.16 0.54 -14.06
CA ARG A 35 4.30 -0.50 -13.49
C ARG A 35 3.34 0.09 -12.46
N CYS A 36 3.85 0.92 -11.54
CA CYS A 36 3.04 1.64 -10.57
C CYS A 36 2.02 2.56 -11.25
N THR A 37 2.45 3.32 -12.26
CA THR A 37 1.57 4.25 -12.98
C THR A 37 0.44 3.51 -13.70
N LYS A 38 0.73 2.35 -14.30
CA LYS A 38 -0.28 1.49 -14.94
C LYS A 38 -1.32 0.99 -13.93
N ILE A 39 -0.88 0.46 -12.79
CA ILE A 39 -1.79 -0.04 -11.74
C ILE A 39 -2.61 1.12 -11.15
N LEU A 40 -1.99 2.26 -10.85
CA LEU A 40 -2.71 3.44 -10.34
C LEU A 40 -3.79 3.92 -11.33
N LYS A 41 -3.49 3.91 -12.63
CA LYS A 41 -4.48 4.26 -13.65
C LYS A 41 -5.65 3.29 -13.63
N PHE A 42 -5.40 2.00 -13.55
CA PHE A 42 -6.44 0.98 -13.43
C PHE A 42 -7.30 1.18 -12.18
N LEU A 43 -6.68 1.37 -11.01
CA LEU A 43 -7.39 1.60 -9.75
C LEU A 43 -8.28 2.85 -9.82
N LYS A 44 -7.79 3.94 -10.42
CA LYS A 44 -8.58 5.16 -10.64
C LYS A 44 -9.77 4.95 -11.58
N VAL A 45 -9.59 4.22 -12.68
CA VAL A 45 -10.67 3.93 -13.65
C VAL A 45 -11.78 3.10 -12.99
N ASN A 46 -11.42 2.21 -12.05
CA ASN A 46 -12.37 1.39 -11.30
C ASN A 46 -12.85 2.05 -10.00
N ASN A 47 -12.58 3.35 -9.83
CA ASN A 47 -12.97 4.15 -8.66
C ASN A 47 -12.47 3.60 -7.30
N SER A 48 -11.41 2.79 -7.27
CA SER A 48 -10.86 2.23 -6.03
C SER A 48 -10.32 3.32 -5.10
N ASP A 49 -10.69 3.23 -3.82
CA ASP A 49 -10.13 4.07 -2.77
C ASP A 49 -8.73 3.58 -2.37
N ILE A 50 -7.74 4.46 -2.43
CA ILE A 50 -6.37 4.13 -2.04
C ILE A 50 -6.13 4.62 -0.62
N PHE A 51 -5.92 3.68 0.29
CA PHE A 51 -5.58 3.92 1.67
C PHE A 51 -4.07 3.96 1.86
N ALA A 52 -3.54 5.11 2.26
CA ALA A 52 -2.12 5.34 2.49
C ALA A 52 -1.84 5.65 3.96
N PRO A 53 -1.48 4.65 4.79
CA PRO A 53 -1.18 4.88 6.19
C PRO A 53 0.01 5.83 6.35
N TYR A 54 -0.05 6.74 7.32
CA TYR A 54 0.99 7.76 7.49
C TYR A 54 2.36 7.16 7.79
N ALA A 55 2.43 6.06 8.53
CA ALA A 55 3.68 5.36 8.80
C ALA A 55 4.40 4.90 7.51
N ILE A 56 3.64 4.51 6.50
CA ILE A 56 4.18 4.07 5.20
C ILE A 56 4.63 5.25 4.35
N ILE A 57 3.96 6.39 4.49
CA ILE A 57 4.42 7.66 3.90
C ILE A 57 5.77 8.07 4.52
N LEU A 58 5.93 7.94 5.83
CA LEU A 58 7.19 8.21 6.53
C LEU A 58 8.29 7.22 6.15
N GLU A 59 7.96 5.94 5.98
CA GLU A 59 8.91 4.94 5.48
C GLU A 59 9.38 5.29 4.07
N ALA A 60 8.46 5.53 3.13
CA ALA A 60 8.80 5.92 1.76
C ALA A 60 9.63 7.22 1.73
N ALA A 61 9.25 8.24 2.50
CA ALA A 61 10.02 9.48 2.61
C ALA A 61 11.43 9.24 3.18
N THR A 62 11.56 8.35 4.16
CA THR A 62 12.85 7.98 4.75
C THR A 62 13.72 7.25 3.74
N THR A 63 13.16 6.30 2.98
CA THR A 63 13.87 5.59 1.90
C THR A 63 14.32 6.56 0.83
N LEU A 64 13.44 7.44 0.34
CA LEU A 64 13.80 8.50 -0.61
C LEU A 64 14.96 9.36 -0.10
N ALA A 65 14.93 9.79 1.17
CA ALA A 65 15.92 10.71 1.71
C ALA A 65 17.27 10.06 2.09
N LYS A 66 17.25 8.82 2.61
CA LYS A 66 18.40 8.21 3.30
C LYS A 66 18.95 6.97 2.61
N ASP A 67 18.21 6.33 1.70
CA ASP A 67 18.73 5.18 0.97
C ASP A 67 19.94 5.60 0.10
N LYS A 68 20.99 4.78 0.14
CA LYS A 68 22.27 5.10 -0.53
C LYS A 68 22.17 5.07 -2.06
N MET A 69 21.19 4.36 -2.61
CA MET A 69 20.95 4.24 -4.04
C MET A 69 19.95 5.30 -4.50
N VAL A 70 18.90 5.58 -3.72
CA VAL A 70 17.85 6.54 -4.12
C VAL A 70 18.32 7.99 -4.01
N LYS A 71 18.76 8.45 -2.83
CA LYS A 71 19.30 9.82 -2.60
C LYS A 71 18.43 10.96 -3.17
N ARG A 72 17.11 10.92 -2.92
CA ARG A 72 16.12 11.93 -3.34
C ARG A 72 15.42 12.62 -2.15
N PRO A 73 16.13 13.39 -1.31
CA PRO A 73 15.51 14.16 -0.23
C PRO A 73 14.52 15.22 -0.75
N ASP A 74 14.70 15.69 -2.00
CA ASP A 74 13.75 16.56 -2.68
C ASP A 74 12.38 15.88 -2.88
N LEU A 75 12.37 14.61 -3.30
CA LEU A 75 11.15 13.84 -3.46
C LEU A 75 10.53 13.48 -2.12
N ALA A 76 11.34 13.19 -1.10
CA ALA A 76 10.83 13.00 0.26
C ALA A 76 10.06 14.24 0.76
N ALA A 77 10.63 15.43 0.58
CA ALA A 77 9.97 16.69 0.95
C ALA A 77 8.70 16.93 0.11
N LYS A 78 8.71 16.59 -1.18
CA LYS A 78 7.54 16.66 -2.06
C LYS A 78 6.44 15.71 -1.60
N LEU A 79 6.76 14.46 -1.26
CA LEU A 79 5.83 13.44 -0.77
C LEU A 79 5.09 13.93 0.48
N LEU A 80 5.83 14.42 1.47
CA LEU A 80 5.25 14.93 2.71
C LEU A 80 4.32 16.14 2.48
N LYS A 81 4.67 17.03 1.54
CA LYS A 81 3.80 18.15 1.14
C LYS A 81 2.52 17.67 0.44
N ILE A 82 2.62 16.68 -0.45
CA ILE A 82 1.45 16.08 -1.10
C ILE A 82 0.53 15.47 -0.04
N TYR A 83 1.07 14.64 0.85
CA TYR A 83 0.28 13.97 1.88
C TYR A 83 -0.41 14.95 2.82
N LYS A 84 0.30 16.01 3.26
CA LYS A 84 -0.28 17.09 4.08
C LYS A 84 -1.54 17.70 3.45
N ASN A 85 -1.60 17.79 2.13
CA ASN A 85 -2.70 18.43 1.42
C ASN A 85 -3.87 17.48 1.10
N LEU A 86 -3.70 16.16 1.25
CA LEU A 86 -4.74 15.17 0.95
C LEU A 86 -5.81 15.07 2.05
N GLY A 87 -5.57 15.64 3.23
CA GLY A 87 -6.39 15.39 4.42
C GLY A 87 -6.12 13.98 4.94
N SER A 88 -6.06 13.82 6.25
CA SER A 88 -5.65 12.54 6.87
C SER A 88 -6.55 11.39 6.42
N PRO A 89 -6.04 10.34 5.77
CA PRO A 89 -6.81 9.11 5.60
C PRO A 89 -6.94 8.42 6.95
N LEU A 90 -8.08 7.75 7.12
CA LEU A 90 -8.51 7.01 8.31
C LEU A 90 -7.41 6.04 8.81
N GLU A 91 -6.61 6.41 9.81
CA GLU A 91 -5.95 5.40 10.63
C GLU A 91 -7.06 4.48 11.17
N GLY A 92 -6.85 3.17 11.04
CA GLY A 92 -7.84 2.20 11.46
C GLY A 92 -8.09 2.30 12.96
N LYS A 93 -9.02 1.50 13.46
CA LYS A 93 -9.05 1.22 14.89
C LYS A 93 -8.16 -0.01 15.12
N ASN A 94 -7.15 0.13 15.97
CA ASN A 94 -6.32 -0.94 16.54
C ASN A 94 -5.21 -1.53 15.65
N GLU A 95 -4.83 -0.92 14.53
CA GLU A 95 -3.74 -1.44 13.68
C GLU A 95 -2.42 -1.57 14.45
N GLN A 96 -2.14 -0.69 15.42
CA GLN A 96 -0.94 -0.75 16.25
C GLN A 96 -0.93 -2.02 17.12
N THR A 97 -2.06 -2.33 17.77
CA THR A 97 -2.23 -3.56 18.57
C THR A 97 -2.10 -4.79 17.69
N LEU A 98 -2.84 -4.82 16.57
CA LEU A 98 -2.80 -5.91 15.60
C LEU A 98 -1.38 -6.15 15.07
N THR A 99 -0.62 -5.08 14.77
CA THR A 99 0.77 -5.17 14.33
C THR A 99 1.64 -5.88 15.37
N GLY A 100 1.50 -5.51 16.65
CA GLY A 100 2.22 -6.13 17.75
C GLY A 100 1.90 -7.62 17.91
N ASP A 101 0.64 -8.00 17.70
CA ASP A 101 0.19 -9.39 17.82
C ASP A 101 0.69 -10.28 16.67
N ILE A 102 0.78 -9.73 15.45
CA ILE A 102 1.13 -10.52 14.25
C ILE A 102 2.62 -10.48 13.90
N TYR A 103 3.37 -9.48 14.40
CA TYR A 103 4.80 -9.35 14.14
C TYR A 103 5.57 -10.48 14.80
N ASN A 104 6.23 -11.31 13.99
CA ASN A 104 7.07 -12.39 14.48
C ASN A 104 8.51 -12.25 13.98
N PRO A 105 9.45 -11.77 14.82
CA PRO A 105 10.83 -11.53 14.42
C PRO A 105 11.61 -12.81 14.07
N LYS A 106 11.05 -13.99 14.35
CA LYS A 106 11.68 -15.30 14.05
C LYS A 106 11.34 -15.82 12.65
N THR A 107 10.34 -15.25 11.97
CA THR A 107 9.79 -15.81 10.72
C THR A 107 10.48 -15.33 9.45
N SER A 108 11.06 -14.13 9.46
CA SER A 108 11.83 -13.60 8.32
C SER A 108 12.63 -12.37 8.73
N LYS A 109 13.90 -12.29 8.31
CA LYS A 109 14.69 -11.05 8.38
C LYS A 109 14.36 -10.07 7.26
N LYS A 110 13.57 -10.50 6.27
CA LYS A 110 13.26 -9.70 5.08
C LYS A 110 12.08 -8.76 5.30
N ASN A 111 11.17 -9.11 6.20
CA ASN A 111 9.93 -8.35 6.38
C ASN A 111 10.10 -7.40 7.57
N SER A 112 9.88 -6.12 7.32
CA SER A 112 10.00 -5.05 8.29
C SER A 112 8.75 -4.96 9.18
N PRO A 113 8.83 -4.27 10.33
CA PRO A 113 7.63 -3.90 11.09
C PRO A 113 6.61 -3.10 10.27
N PHE A 114 7.03 -2.37 9.24
CA PHE A 114 6.11 -1.66 8.34
C PHE A 114 5.30 -2.62 7.48
N ASP A 115 5.87 -3.72 7.00
CA ASP A 115 5.13 -4.73 6.24
C ASP A 115 3.98 -5.33 7.07
N PHE A 116 4.27 -5.65 8.34
CA PHE A 116 3.25 -6.12 9.27
C PHE A 116 2.24 -5.01 9.62
N TYR A 117 2.67 -3.76 9.66
CA TYR A 117 1.76 -2.62 9.86
C TYR A 117 0.80 -2.45 8.67
N VAL A 118 1.27 -2.55 7.42
CA VAL A 118 0.40 -2.57 6.22
C VAL A 118 -0.61 -3.72 6.30
N LEU A 119 -0.16 -4.92 6.67
CA LEU A 119 -1.03 -6.08 6.82
C LEU A 119 -2.08 -5.87 7.92
N ALA A 120 -1.69 -5.28 9.05
CA ALA A 120 -2.59 -4.94 10.14
C ALA A 120 -3.62 -3.88 9.72
N CYS A 121 -3.17 -2.83 9.02
CA CYS A 121 -4.04 -1.82 8.42
C CYS A 121 -5.08 -2.44 7.47
N ALA A 122 -4.66 -3.39 6.63
CA ALA A 122 -5.56 -4.09 5.72
C ALA A 122 -6.65 -4.85 6.51
N ARG A 123 -6.23 -5.63 7.50
CA ARG A 123 -7.13 -6.44 8.33
C ARG A 123 -8.09 -5.58 9.16
N ALA A 124 -7.60 -4.52 9.79
CA ALA A 124 -8.40 -3.62 10.61
C ALA A 124 -9.53 -2.93 9.81
N ASN A 125 -9.31 -2.73 8.50
CA ASN A 125 -10.25 -2.06 7.60
C ASN A 125 -10.97 -3.01 6.64
N ASN A 126 -10.86 -4.34 6.83
CA ASN A 126 -11.42 -5.36 5.93
C ASN A 126 -10.99 -5.20 4.45
N ILE A 127 -9.81 -4.65 4.21
CA ILE A 127 -9.22 -4.47 2.89
C ILE A 127 -8.56 -5.77 2.45
N LYS A 128 -8.93 -6.28 1.28
CA LYS A 128 -8.38 -7.52 0.70
C LYS A 128 -7.25 -7.28 -0.30
N THR A 129 -7.11 -6.07 -0.81
CA THR A 129 -6.15 -5.73 -1.87
C THR A 129 -5.06 -4.82 -1.33
N VAL A 130 -3.81 -5.11 -1.71
CA VAL A 130 -2.65 -4.27 -1.44
C VAL A 130 -1.99 -3.83 -2.74
N PHE A 131 -1.60 -2.57 -2.82
CA PHE A 131 -0.74 -2.07 -3.86
C PHE A 131 0.71 -2.16 -3.38
N SER A 132 1.34 -3.29 -3.71
CA SER A 132 2.72 -3.66 -3.41
C SER A 132 3.18 -4.71 -4.44
N PHE A 133 4.47 -4.97 -4.51
CA PHE A 133 5.03 -6.07 -5.27
C PHE A 133 5.61 -7.20 -4.40
N ASP A 134 5.54 -7.09 -3.07
CA ASP A 134 6.06 -8.13 -2.18
C ASP A 134 5.11 -9.33 -2.04
N SER A 135 5.66 -10.53 -2.27
CA SER A 135 5.00 -11.81 -2.04
C SER A 135 4.54 -12.05 -0.59
N PHE A 136 5.11 -11.33 0.38
CA PHE A 136 4.73 -11.38 1.80
C PHE A 136 3.23 -11.19 1.97
N TYR A 137 2.65 -10.19 1.31
CA TYR A 137 1.23 -9.89 1.43
C TYR A 137 0.35 -10.99 0.85
N LYS A 138 0.74 -11.54 -0.31
CA LYS A 138 0.04 -12.68 -0.92
C LYS A 138 0.03 -13.90 -0.01
N LYS A 139 1.16 -14.21 0.63
CA LYS A 139 1.27 -15.32 1.59
C LYS A 139 0.41 -15.11 2.84
N ASN A 140 0.05 -13.87 3.14
CA ASN A 140 -0.79 -13.49 4.29
C ASN A 140 -2.25 -13.22 3.92
N GLY A 141 -2.68 -13.62 2.72
CA GLY A 141 -4.09 -13.61 2.30
C GLY A 141 -4.56 -12.33 1.63
N LEU A 142 -3.66 -11.39 1.28
CA LEU A 142 -4.00 -10.23 0.47
C LEU A 142 -3.82 -10.51 -1.03
N ILE A 143 -4.53 -9.75 -1.86
CA ILE A 143 -4.43 -9.76 -3.32
C ILE A 143 -3.53 -8.59 -3.72
N LEU A 144 -2.49 -8.86 -4.50
CA LEU A 144 -1.68 -7.78 -5.09
C LEU A 144 -2.51 -7.05 -6.15
N ALA A 145 -2.54 -5.72 -6.12
CA ALA A 145 -3.32 -4.91 -7.05
C ALA A 145 -2.96 -5.17 -8.53
N GLU A 146 -1.72 -5.59 -8.79
CA GLU A 146 -1.32 -6.02 -10.14
C GLU A 146 -2.15 -7.19 -10.68
N ALA A 147 -2.58 -8.12 -9.81
CA ALA A 147 -3.36 -9.28 -10.23
C ALA A 147 -4.78 -8.93 -10.68
N LEU A 148 -5.18 -7.66 -10.55
CA LEU A 148 -6.48 -7.14 -10.97
C LEU A 148 -6.45 -6.51 -12.38
N LEU A 149 -5.26 -6.28 -12.95
CA LEU A 149 -5.08 -5.75 -14.31
C LEU A 149 -5.51 -6.74 -15.39
#